data_AF-A0A368N478-F1
#
_entry.id   AF-A0A368N478-F1
#
_cell.length_a   1.000
_cell.length_b   1.000
_cell.length_c   1.000
_cell.angle_alpha   90.00
_cell.angle_beta   90.00
_cell.angle_gamma   90.00
#
_symmetry.space_group_name_H-M   'P 1'
#
loop_
_entity.id
_entity.type
_entity.pdbx_description
1 polymer ?
#
loop_
_entity_poly.entity_id
_entity_poly.type
_entity_poly.pdbx_seq_one_letter_code
_entity_poly.pdbx_strand_id
1 'polypeptide(L)' 'MEKHMRILIAVVMSLLLVACGTTEYVVSTKDGTLITAYGKPVLDEETGMYKYYDQDGKELYLTKDEVAQIMER' A
#
# COMPACT_ATOMS: atom_id res chain seq x y z
N MET A 1 9.22 -4.25 -41.79
CA MET A 1 9.79 -3.62 -40.58
C MET A 1 8.73 -2.99 -39.67
N GLU A 2 7.63 -2.45 -40.20
CA GLU A 2 6.59 -1.76 -39.41
C GLU A 2 5.79 -2.65 -38.44
N LYS A 3 5.45 -3.89 -38.83
CA LYS A 3 4.74 -4.85 -37.94
C LYS A 3 5.58 -5.25 -36.72
N HIS A 4 6.88 -5.46 -36.90
CA HIS A 4 7.78 -5.80 -35.80
C HIS A 4 7.96 -4.63 -34.84
N MET A 5 8.03 -3.39 -35.35
CA MET A 5 8.06 -2.18 -34.53
C MET A 5 6.79 -2.03 -33.68
N ARG A 6 5.61 -2.31 -34.26
CA ARG A 6 4.33 -2.29 -33.54
C ARG A 6 4.25 -3.34 -32.43
N ILE A 7 4.73 -4.56 -32.69
CA ILE A 7 4.78 -5.64 -31.70
C ILE A 7 5.74 -5.27 -30.56
N LEU A 8 6.89 -4.69 -30.88
CA LEU A 8 7.89 -4.30 -29.89
C LEU A 8 7.38 -3.18 -28.97
N ILE A 9 6.67 -2.19 -29.52
CA ILE A 9 6.02 -1.12 -28.75
C ILE A 9 4.91 -1.67 -27.85
N ALA A 10 4.10 -2.61 -28.34
CA ALA A 10 3.03 -3.23 -27.54
C ALA A 10 3.60 -4.05 -26.35
N VAL A 11 4.70 -4.77 -26.57
CA VAL A 11 5.38 -5.53 -25.50
C VAL A 11 5.99 -4.59 -24.46
N VAL A 12 6.65 -3.51 -24.88
CA VAL A 12 7.22 -2.52 -23.95
C VAL A 12 6.14 -1.82 -23.12
N MET A 13 4.98 -1.49 -23.70
CA MET A 13 3.87 -0.91 -22.94
C MET A 13 3.29 -1.89 -21.91
N SER A 14 3.22 -3.19 -22.21
CA SER A 14 2.70 -4.18 -21.26
C SER A 14 3.61 -4.40 -20.04
N LEU A 15 4.92 -4.15 -20.16
CA LEU A 15 5.88 -4.30 -19.06
C LEU A 15 5.87 -3.11 -18.08
N LEU A 16 5.32 -1.96 -18.47
CA LEU A 16 5.27 -0.76 -17.62
C LEU A 16 4.14 -0.79 -16.56
N LEU A 17 3.24 -1.79 -16.60
CA LEU A 17 2.13 -1.88 -15.64
C LEU A 17 2.48 -2.58 -14.32
N VAL A 18 3.72 -3.08 -14.13
CA VAL A 18 4.09 -3.87 -12.93
C VAL A 18 4.46 -2.99 -11.72
N ALA A 19 4.36 -1.65 -11.82
CA ALA A 19 4.91 -0.74 -10.81
C ALA A 19 3.92 -0.10 -9.82
N CYS A 20 2.62 -0.42 -9.86
CA CYS A 20 1.66 0.18 -8.93
C CYS A 20 1.46 -0.64 -7.65
N GLY A 21 2.29 -0.35 -6.64
CA GLY A 21 1.78 -0.08 -5.29
C GLY A 21 1.48 -1.25 -4.34
N THR A 22 2.29 -2.31 -4.31
CA THR A 22 2.15 -3.40 -3.31
C THR A 22 3.14 -3.27 -2.16
N THR A 23 3.39 -2.06 -1.62
CA THR A 23 4.16 -1.94 -0.38
C THR A 23 3.25 -2.31 0.79
N GLU A 24 3.55 -3.43 1.42
CA GLU A 24 2.88 -3.87 2.64
C GLU A 24 3.56 -3.20 3.84
N TYR A 25 2.76 -2.82 4.82
CA TYR A 25 3.21 -2.31 6.10
C TYR A 25 2.68 -3.19 7.21
N VAL A 26 3.47 -3.35 8.25
CA VAL A 26 3.06 -4.02 9.50
C VAL A 26 2.93 -2.96 10.57
N VAL A 27 1.72 -2.81 11.10
CA VAL A 27 1.42 -1.97 12.24
C VAL A 27 1.37 -2.85 13.48
N SER A 28 2.30 -2.63 14.40
CA SER A 28 2.27 -3.25 15.72
C SER A 28 1.49 -2.35 16.67
N THR A 29 0.45 -2.89 17.31
CA THR A 29 -0.32 -2.16 18.32
C THR A 29 0.28 -2.34 19.71
N LYS A 30 -0.04 -1.43 20.63
CA LYS A 30 0.42 -1.51 22.03
C LYS A 30 -0.04 -2.79 22.73
N ASP A 31 -1.19 -3.35 22.35
CA ASP A 31 -1.70 -4.64 22.83
C ASP A 31 -1.01 -5.86 22.18
N GLY A 32 -0.02 -5.65 21.31
CA GLY A 32 0.75 -6.71 20.66
C GLY A 32 0.08 -7.31 19.42
N THR A 33 -1.00 -6.69 18.92
CA THR A 33 -1.61 -7.12 17.65
C THR A 33 -0.78 -6.63 16.48
N LEU A 34 -0.58 -7.49 15.48
CA LEU A 34 0.07 -7.12 14.24
C LEU A 34 -0.98 -7.00 13.14
N ILE A 35 -1.08 -5.80 12.55
CA ILE A 35 -2.03 -5.49 11.49
C ILE A 35 -1.24 -5.31 10.19
N THR A 36 -1.65 -6.03 9.14
CA THR A 36 -1.12 -5.82 7.79
C THR A 36 -1.90 -4.72 7.11
N ALA A 37 -1.20 -3.67 6.69
CA ALA A 37 -1.72 -2.55 5.93
C ALA A 37 -1.17 -2.57 4.50
N TYR A 38 -2.04 -2.31 3.54
CA TYR A 38 -1.68 -2.19 2.13
C TYR A 38 -1.53 -0.72 1.79
N GLY A 39 -0.30 -0.31 1.46
CA GLY A 39 0.09 1.08 1.36
C GLY A 39 0.40 1.72 2.71
N LYS A 40 1.10 2.86 2.67
CA LYS A 40 1.59 3.54 3.87
C LYS A 40 0.42 4.10 4.70
N PRO A 41 0.30 3.75 5.99
CA PRO A 41 -0.69 4.37 6.86
C PRO A 41 -0.48 5.89 6.95
N VAL A 42 -1.56 6.66 6.81
CA VAL A 42 -1.54 8.12 6.83
C VAL A 42 -2.21 8.62 8.10
N LEU A 43 -1.52 9.44 8.88
CA LEU A 43 -2.10 10.08 10.05
C LEU A 43 -2.95 11.28 9.63
N ASP A 44 -4.21 11.26 10.02
CA ASP A 44 -5.07 12.41 10.00
C ASP A 44 -4.88 13.19 11.32
N GLU A 45 -4.23 14.35 11.24
CA GLU A 45 -3.89 15.18 12.41
C GLU A 45 -5.13 15.84 13.06
N GLU A 46 -6.24 15.98 12.32
CA GLU A 46 -7.48 16.57 12.84
C GLU A 46 -8.22 15.58 13.75
N THR A 47 -8.25 14.30 13.35
CA THR A 47 -8.94 13.23 14.07
C THR A 47 -8.04 12.41 14.98
N GLY A 48 -6.72 12.44 14.77
CA GLY A 48 -5.75 11.61 15.49
C GLY A 48 -5.79 10.12 15.09
N MET A 49 -6.34 9.81 13.90
CA MET A 49 -6.48 8.45 13.40
C MET A 49 -5.52 8.18 12.24
N TYR A 50 -4.88 7.01 12.25
CA TYR A 50 -4.22 6.45 11.08
C TYR A 50 -5.25 5.82 10.16
N LYS A 51 -5.17 6.19 8.89
CA LYS A 51 -5.92 5.59 7.79
C LYS A 51 -5.05 4.59 7.04
N TYR A 52 -5.58 3.40 6.81
CA TYR A 52 -4.90 2.34 6.06
C TYR A 52 -5.90 1.48 5.28
N TYR A 53 -5.40 0.62 4.39
CA TYR A 53 -6.22 -0.32 3.64
C TYR A 53 -5.89 -1.76 4.01
N ASP A 54 -6.90 -2.63 4.02
CA ASP A 54 -6.70 -4.09 4.12
C ASP A 54 -6.46 -4.73 2.74
N GLN A 55 -6.33 -6.06 2.72
CA GLN A 55 -6.08 -6.84 1.51
C GLN A 55 -7.19 -6.73 0.46
N ASP A 56 -8.42 -6.42 0.90
CA ASP A 56 -9.59 -6.25 0.05
C ASP A 56 -9.72 -4.79 -0.45
N GLY A 57 -8.76 -3.94 -0.08
CA GLY A 57 -8.77 -2.51 -0.41
C GLY A 57 -9.79 -1.72 0.41
N LYS A 58 -10.28 -2.28 1.52
CA LYS A 58 -11.22 -1.59 2.41
C LYS A 58 -10.45 -0.57 3.25
N GLU A 59 -10.98 0.65 3.29
CA GLU A 59 -10.47 1.71 4.17
C GLU A 59 -10.81 1.41 5.63
N LEU A 60 -9.79 1.46 6.48
CA LEU A 60 -9.86 1.23 7.92
C LEU A 60 -9.13 2.33 8.68
N TYR A 61 -9.48 2.47 9.95
CA TYR A 61 -8.93 3.48 10.84
C TYR A 61 -8.41 2.84 12.12
N LEU A 62 -7.29 3.36 12.63
CA LEU A 62 -6.69 2.96 13.89
C LEU A 62 -6.23 4.20 14.66
N THR A 63 -6.49 4.27 15.96
CA THR A 63 -6.12 5.45 16.74
C THR A 63 -4.60 5.57 16.84
N LYS A 64 -4.05 6.78 16.72
CA LYS A 64 -2.60 7.03 16.91
C LYS A 64 -2.08 6.48 18.23
N ASP A 65 -2.89 6.53 19.29
CA ASP A 65 -2.51 6.01 20.60
C ASP A 65 -2.40 4.47 20.61
N GLU A 66 -3.09 3.74 19.75
CA GLU A 66 -3.01 2.28 19.73
C GLU A 66 -1.76 1.79 18.99
N VAL A 67 -1.14 2.64 18.16
CA VAL A 67 0.04 2.31 17.37
C VAL A 67 1.30 2.33 18.24
N ALA A 68 1.99 1.20 18.31
CA ALA A 68 3.33 1.12 18.88
C ALA A 68 4.40 1.40 17.82
N GLN A 69 4.31 0.73 16.66
CA GLN A 69 5.25 0.91 15.54
C GLN A 69 4.59 0.63 14.19
N ILE A 70 5.11 1.26 13.14
CA ILE A 70 4.76 1.00 11.75
C ILE A 70 6.06 0.65 11.01
N MET A 71 6.09 -0.52 10.39
CA MET A 71 7.26 -1.04 9.68
C MET A 71 6.88 -1.32 8.23
N GLU A 72 7.74 -0.95 7.29
CA GLU A 72 7.61 -1.39 5.89
C GLU A 72 8.07 -2.85 5.80
N ARG A 73 7.37 -3.63 4.97
CA ARG A 73 7.69 -5.04 4.73
C ARG A 73 8.63 -5.23 3.56
#